data_AF-A0A960B8F5-F1
#
_entry.id   AF-A0A960B8F5-F1
#
_cell.length_a   1.000
_cell.length_b   1.000
_cell.length_c   1.000
_cell.angle_alpha   90.00
_cell.angle_beta   90.00
_cell.angle_gamma   90.00
#
_symmetry.space_group_name_H-M   'P 1'
#
loop_
_entity.id
_entity.type
_entity.pdbx_description
1 polymer ?
#
loop_
_entity_poly.entity_id
_entity_poly.type
_entity_poly.pdbx_seq_one_letter_code
_entity_poly.pdbx_strand_id
1 'polypeptide(L)'
;IANTDPALAWKFDRLLYANQPAEGSLGLSDAELLAYAQQAGVPSSVSDTFSARLYVPWVQQITNQAFDSGITGTPTVKIDGEVFSGDMYSAGPLDEAIRQAAGA
;
A
#
# COMPACT_ATOMS: atom_id res chain seq x y z
N ILE A 1 9.73 7.48 1.72
CA ILE A 1 8.73 7.99 2.69
C ILE A 1 8.53 6.99 3.83
N ALA A 2 8.09 5.76 3.55
CA ALA A 2 7.80 4.76 4.60
C ALA A 2 8.98 4.50 5.56
N ASN A 3 10.21 4.49 5.02
CA ASN A 3 11.44 4.30 5.79
C ASN A 3 11.90 5.54 6.57
N THR A 4 11.30 6.70 6.34
CA THR A 4 11.69 7.97 6.96
C THR A 4 10.64 8.49 7.94
N ASP A 5 9.35 8.36 7.60
CA ASP A 5 8.23 8.79 8.44
C ASP A 5 6.97 7.96 8.13
N PRO A 6 6.60 7.01 9.01
CA PRO A 6 5.41 6.17 8.83
C PRO A 6 4.10 6.97 8.83
N ALA A 7 4.00 8.08 9.56
CA ALA A 7 2.79 8.89 9.61
C ALA A 7 2.56 9.63 8.28
N LEU A 8 3.63 10.16 7.68
CA LEU A 8 3.57 10.75 6.33
C LEU A 8 3.28 9.69 5.27
N ALA A 9 3.83 8.48 5.41
CA ALA A 9 3.53 7.37 4.50
C ALA A 9 2.03 7.06 4.50
N TRP A 10 1.39 6.97 5.67
CA TRP A 10 -0.06 6.75 5.79
C TRP A 10 -0.91 7.91 5.27
N LYS A 11 -0.43 9.16 5.36
CA LYS A 11 -1.13 10.29 4.73
C LYS A 11 -1.05 10.22 3.21
N PHE A 12 0.13 9.90 2.67
CA PHE A 12 0.34 9.76 1.24
C PHE A 12 -0.47 8.59 0.67
N ASP A 13 -0.41 7.42 1.31
CA ASP A 13 -1.17 6.22 0.93
C ASP A 13 -2.68 6.50 0.81
N ARG A 14 -3.27 7.16 1.82
CA ARG A 14 -4.69 7.54 1.77
C ARG A 14 -5.03 8.52 0.66
N LEU A 15 -4.13 9.44 0.33
CA LEU A 15 -4.32 10.33 -0.83
C LEU A 15 -4.30 9.56 -2.14
N LEU A 16 -3.41 8.59 -2.29
CA LEU A 16 -3.34 7.74 -3.48
C LEU A 16 -4.63 6.93 -3.66
N TYR A 17 -5.12 6.27 -2.61
CA TYR A 17 -6.38 5.52 -2.66
C TYR A 17 -7.60 6.40 -2.94
N ALA A 18 -7.67 7.58 -2.30
CA ALA A 18 -8.76 8.53 -2.52
C ALA A 18 -8.81 9.08 -3.96
N ASN A 19 -7.69 9.03 -4.69
CA ASN A 19 -7.54 9.52 -6.06
C ASN A 19 -7.15 8.39 -7.03
N GLN A 20 -7.47 7.14 -6.70
CA GLN A 20 -7.10 6.00 -7.53
C GLN A 20 -7.79 6.11 -8.90
N PRO A 21 -7.03 6.17 -10.01
CA PRO A 21 -7.61 6.11 -11.34
C PRO A 21 -8.27 4.76 -11.61
N ALA A 22 -9.11 4.70 -12.63
CA ALA A 22 -9.71 3.44 -13.05
C ALA A 22 -8.64 2.35 -13.29
N GLU A 23 -8.90 1.14 -12.81
CA GLU A 23 -8.00 0.00 -13.01
C GLU A 23 -7.80 -0.28 -14.51
N GLY A 24 -6.59 -0.68 -14.89
CA GLY A 24 -6.21 -0.89 -16.29
C GLY A 24 -5.95 0.40 -17.09
N SER A 25 -6.08 1.58 -16.47
CA SER A 25 -5.63 2.84 -17.06
C SER A 25 -4.10 3.01 -16.97
N LEU A 26 -3.59 4.13 -17.50
CA LEU A 26 -2.18 4.51 -17.33
C LEU A 26 -1.78 4.75 -15.87
N GLY A 27 -2.77 4.98 -14.99
CA GLY A 27 -2.52 5.39 -13.61
C GLY A 27 -2.15 6.86 -13.48
N LEU A 28 -1.63 7.22 -12.31
CA LEU A 28 -1.16 8.57 -12.00
C LEU A 28 0.21 8.81 -12.64
N SER A 29 0.42 10.02 -13.15
CA SER A 29 1.73 10.48 -13.62
C SER A 29 2.70 10.76 -12.46
N ASP A 30 4.00 10.78 -12.76
CA ASP A 30 5.03 11.16 -11.78
C ASP A 30 4.77 12.53 -11.15
N ALA A 31 4.22 13.47 -11.93
CA ALA A 31 3.87 14.81 -11.46
C ALA A 31 2.70 14.80 -10.47
N GLU A 32 1.67 13.98 -10.73
CA GLU A 32 0.54 13.81 -9.80
C GLU A 32 0.97 13.10 -8.51
N LEU A 33 1.81 12.06 -8.62
CA LEU A 33 2.38 11.37 -7.45
C LEU A 33 3.21 12.34 -6.59
N LEU A 34 4.02 13.20 -7.21
CA LEU A 34 4.78 14.23 -6.52
C LEU A 34 3.87 15.25 -5.82
N ALA A 35 2.81 15.71 -6.50
CA ALA A 35 1.84 16.64 -5.93
C ALA A 35 1.15 16.06 -4.68
N TYR A 36 0.74 14.80 -4.71
CA TYR A 36 0.15 14.14 -3.55
C TYR A 36 1.15 13.94 -2.41
N ALA A 37 2.43 13.67 -2.72
CA ALA A 37 3.47 13.59 -1.68
C ALA A 37 3.66 14.95 -0.98
N GLN A 38 3.71 16.03 -1.74
CA GLN A 38 3.78 17.39 -1.18
C GLN A 38 2.54 17.73 -0.36
N GLN A 39 1.34 17.38 -0.84
CA GLN A 39 0.09 17.55 -0.10
C GLN A 39 0.05 16.76 1.21
N ALA A 40 0.64 15.55 1.25
CA ALA A 40 0.80 14.77 2.47
C ALA A 40 1.77 15.40 3.48
N GLY A 41 2.58 16.38 3.06
CA GLY A 41 3.61 17.02 3.87
C GLY A 41 4.98 16.34 3.77
N VAL A 42 5.23 15.55 2.74
CA VAL A 42 6.54 14.94 2.50
C VAL A 42 7.56 16.04 2.20
N PRO A 43 8.70 16.09 2.91
CA PRO A 43 9.73 17.08 2.66
C PRO A 43 10.28 16.99 1.23
N SER A 44 10.63 18.13 0.63
CA SER A 44 11.24 18.16 -0.72
C SER A 44 12.49 17.30 -0.82
N SER A 45 13.32 17.28 0.23
CA SER A 45 14.51 16.42 0.31
C SER A 45 14.23 14.93 0.12
N VAL A 46 12.99 14.48 0.34
CA VAL A 46 12.55 13.10 0.08
C VAL A 46 11.87 13.00 -1.29
N SER A 47 10.99 13.94 -1.64
CA SER A 47 10.26 13.87 -2.91
C SER A 47 11.16 14.09 -4.14
N ASP A 48 12.20 14.90 -3.99
CA ASP A 48 13.17 15.19 -5.04
C ASP A 48 14.01 13.96 -5.40
N THR A 49 14.05 12.92 -4.56
CA THR A 49 14.74 11.66 -4.85
C THR A 49 13.93 10.68 -5.67
N PHE A 50 12.66 10.97 -6.00
CA PHE A 50 11.77 10.00 -6.67
C PHE A 50 12.27 9.65 -8.08
N SER A 51 12.77 10.65 -8.81
CA SER A 51 13.34 10.46 -10.15
C SER A 51 14.57 9.54 -10.17
N ALA A 52 15.29 9.45 -9.05
CA ALA A 52 16.43 8.54 -8.90
C ALA A 52 16.03 7.06 -8.76
N ARG A 53 14.72 6.76 -8.61
CA ARG A 53 14.17 5.38 -8.62
C ARG A 53 14.88 4.42 -7.66
N LEU A 54 15.35 4.94 -6.52
CA LEU A 54 16.21 4.23 -5.55
C LEU A 54 15.62 2.90 -5.06
N TYR A 55 14.30 2.78 -5.02
CA TYR A 55 13.60 1.62 -4.48
C TYR A 55 13.13 0.62 -5.55
N VAL A 56 13.41 0.84 -6.84
CA VAL A 56 12.99 -0.11 -7.90
C VAL A 56 13.48 -1.54 -7.64
N PRO A 57 14.75 -1.80 -7.26
CA PRO A 57 15.20 -3.15 -6.95
C PRO A 57 14.45 -3.78 -5.77
N TRP A 58 14.17 -2.98 -4.73
CA TRP A 58 13.43 -3.44 -3.56
C TRP A 58 11.98 -3.75 -3.89
N VAL A 59 11.30 -2.90 -4.69
CA VAL A 59 9.93 -3.15 -5.17
C VAL A 59 9.87 -4.47 -5.94
N GLN A 60 10.81 -4.71 -6.86
CA GLN A 60 10.88 -5.97 -7.58
C GLN A 60 11.06 -7.18 -6.64
N GLN A 61 11.94 -7.05 -5.65
CA GLN A 61 12.20 -8.11 -4.68
C GLN A 61 10.93 -8.46 -3.87
N ILE A 62 10.23 -7.45 -3.33
CA ILE A 62 9.01 -7.71 -2.53
C ILE A 62 7.86 -8.24 -3.39
N THR A 63 7.76 -7.83 -4.66
CA THR A 63 6.78 -8.38 -5.60
C THR A 63 7.04 -9.87 -5.82
N ASN A 64 8.29 -10.27 -6.04
CA ASN A 64 8.64 -11.69 -6.18
C ASN A 64 8.33 -12.48 -4.91
N GLN A 65 8.69 -11.95 -3.74
CA GLN A 65 8.39 -12.58 -2.45
C GLN A 65 6.88 -12.75 -2.22
N ALA A 66 6.07 -11.77 -2.62
CA ALA A 66 4.62 -11.86 -2.54
C ALA A 66 4.08 -13.03 -3.40
N PHE A 67 4.52 -13.13 -4.65
CA PHE A 67 4.14 -14.24 -5.53
C PHE A 67 4.63 -15.60 -5.02
N ASP A 68 5.87 -15.69 -4.55
CA ASP A 68 6.43 -16.91 -3.96
C ASP A 68 5.67 -17.35 -2.69
N SER A 69 5.05 -16.40 -1.97
CA SER A 69 4.19 -16.67 -0.81
C SER A 69 2.76 -17.10 -1.17
N GLY A 70 2.49 -17.32 -2.46
CA GLY A 70 1.21 -17.78 -2.98
C GLY A 70 0.16 -16.68 -3.18
N ILE A 71 0.52 -15.40 -3.11
CA ILE A 71 -0.41 -14.30 -3.43
C ILE A 71 -0.58 -14.27 -4.95
N THR A 72 -1.81 -14.38 -5.44
CA THR A 72 -2.11 -14.39 -6.89
C THR A 72 -2.91 -13.18 -7.35
N GLY A 73 -3.35 -12.34 -6.43
CA GLY A 73 -4.13 -11.15 -6.73
C GLY A 73 -4.26 -10.21 -5.55
N THR A 74 -4.78 -9.02 -5.83
CA THR A 74 -5.02 -7.97 -4.85
C THR A 74 -6.50 -7.56 -4.86
N PRO A 75 -7.08 -7.18 -3.70
CA PRO A 75 -6.53 -7.35 -2.35
C PRO A 75 -6.49 -8.83 -1.89
N THR A 76 -5.48 -9.17 -1.07
CA THR A 76 -5.40 -10.43 -0.32
C THR A 76 -5.09 -10.08 1.13
N VAL A 77 -5.91 -10.56 2.07
CA VAL A 77 -5.71 -10.36 3.51
C VAL A 77 -5.32 -11.68 4.16
N LYS A 78 -4.29 -11.67 5.02
CA LYS A 78 -3.90 -12.80 5.86
C LYS A 78 -4.01 -12.41 7.34
N ILE A 79 -4.58 -13.28 8.16
CA ILE A 79 -4.67 -13.13 9.62
C ILE A 79 -3.85 -14.28 10.20
N ASP A 80 -2.78 -13.96 10.95
CA ASP A 80 -1.81 -14.93 11.49
C ASP A 80 -1.26 -15.94 10.45
N GLY A 81 -1.10 -15.49 9.21
CA GLY A 81 -0.57 -16.29 8.09
C GLY A 81 -1.64 -17.03 7.27
N GLU A 82 -2.86 -17.15 7.80
CA GLU A 82 -3.99 -17.79 7.12
C GLU A 82 -4.75 -16.79 6.25
N VAL A 83 -5.13 -17.21 5.04
CA VAL A 83 -5.87 -16.33 4.10
C VAL A 83 -7.28 -16.10 4.61
N PHE A 84 -7.66 -14.83 4.77
CA PHE A 84 -9.01 -14.45 5.11
C PHE A 84 -9.91 -14.57 3.87
N SER A 85 -10.93 -15.44 3.96
CA SER A 85 -11.87 -15.72 2.87
C SER A 85 -13.23 -15.04 3.02
N GLY A 86 -13.40 -14.18 4.04
CA GLY A 86 -14.65 -13.45 4.27
C GLY A 86 -14.79 -12.20 3.39
N ASP A 87 -15.86 -11.45 3.61
CA ASP A 87 -16.03 -10.14 2.98
C ASP A 87 -15.00 -9.15 3.54
N MET A 88 -14.05 -8.77 2.68
CA MET A 88 -12.96 -7.85 2.99
C MET A 88 -13.30 -6.38 2.73
N TYR A 89 -14.48 -6.10 2.18
CA TYR A 89 -14.93 -4.75 1.83
C TYR A 89 -15.86 -4.14 2.88
N SER A 90 -16.28 -4.94 3.86
CA SER A 90 -17.03 -4.50 5.04
C SER A 90 -16.19 -4.69 6.29
N ALA A 91 -16.22 -3.71 7.21
CA ALA A 91 -15.42 -3.78 8.43
C ALA A 91 -15.79 -4.94 9.36
N GLY A 92 -17.08 -5.31 9.44
CA GLY A 92 -17.60 -6.29 10.40
C GLY A 92 -16.95 -7.68 10.29
N PRO A 93 -17.00 -8.34 9.12
CA PRO A 93 -16.43 -9.68 8.94
C PRO A 93 -14.93 -9.76 9.23
N LEU A 94 -14.17 -8.71 8.91
CA LEU A 94 -12.74 -8.64 9.21
C LEU A 94 -12.48 -8.43 10.71
N ASP A 95 -13.24 -7.55 11.39
CA ASP A 95 -13.13 -7.34 12.85
C ASP A 95 -13.39 -8.64 13.61
N GLU A 96 -14.45 -9.37 13.25
CA GLU A 96 -14.79 -10.66 13.84
C GLU A 96 -13.66 -11.69 13.65
N ALA A 97 -13.12 -11.81 12.44
CA ALA A 97 -12.03 -12.74 12.16
C ALA A 97 -10.75 -12.42 12.94
N ILE A 98 -10.44 -11.13 13.13
CA ILE A 98 -9.30 -10.69 13.95
C ILE A 98 -9.52 -11.05 15.42
N ARG A 99 -10.72 -10.81 15.98
CA ARG A 99 -11.04 -11.16 17.37
C ARG A 99 -10.92 -12.66 17.61
N GLN A 100 -11.47 -13.47 16.71
CA GLN A 100 -11.37 -14.93 16.77
C GLN A 100 -9.92 -15.41 16.73
N ALA A 101 -9.10 -14.86 15.84
CA ALA A 101 -7.67 -15.21 15.76
C ALA A 101 -6.89 -14.81 17.02
N ALA A 102 -7.24 -13.67 17.63
CA ALA A 102 -6.66 -13.22 18.90
C ALA A 102 -7.13 -14.04 20.13
N GLY A 103 -8.05 -14.99 19.96
CA GLY A 103 -8.66 -15.76 21.04
C GLY A 103 -9.56 -14.93 21.96
N ALA A 104 -10.14 -13.85 21.43
CA ALA A 104 -10.94 -12.86 22.14
C ALA A 104 -12.43 -12.94 21.79
#